data_AF-A0A4V6PJI4-F1
#
_entry.id   AF-A0A4V6PJI4-F1
#
_cell.length_a   1.000
_cell.length_b   1.000
_cell.length_c   1.000
_cell.angle_alpha   90.00
_cell.angle_beta   90.00
_cell.angle_gamma   90.00
#
_symmetry.space_group_name_H-M   'P 1'
#
loop_
_entity.id
_entity.type
_entity.pdbx_description
1 polymer ?
#
loop_
_entity_poly.entity_id
_entity_poly.type
_entity_poly.pdbx_seq_one_letter_code
_entity_poly.pdbx_strand_id
1 'polypeptide(L)'
;MTESLDIIYISLSGNTDIFVKRLAHHLTDINQASSDMQLVNVKFVDDFYTVTRPFIAILPTYLKGGNGTDNGFEEILTDKLRHFLAYHDNYRLCQGIIGSGNRNFNKQFALTAKQYAEQFSFPVLDEFELRGNKYDIERITNTIINLKQTN
;
A
#
# COMPACT_ATOMS: atom_id res chain seq x y z
N MET A 1 11.25 4.15 22.03
CA MET A 1 10.43 3.04 21.52
C MET A 1 10.11 3.40 20.08
N THR A 2 10.44 2.55 19.12
CA THR A 2 10.04 2.77 17.72
C THR A 2 8.52 2.69 17.66
N GLU A 3 7.85 3.74 17.15
CA GLU A 3 6.41 3.69 17.00
C GLU A 3 6.01 2.51 16.10
N SER A 4 5.00 1.76 16.56
CA SER A 4 4.47 0.61 15.85
C SER A 4 3.64 1.11 14.66
N LEU A 5 4.10 0.76 13.46
CA LEU A 5 3.52 1.17 12.18
C LEU A 5 3.02 -0.09 11.48
N ASP A 6 1.72 -0.17 11.22
CA ASP A 6 1.11 -1.32 10.55
C ASP A 6 1.18 -1.20 9.03
N ILE A 7 1.03 -2.34 8.34
CA ILE A 7 0.89 -2.38 6.88
C ILE A 7 -0.48 -2.97 6.55
N ILE A 8 -1.33 -2.15 5.96
CA ILE A 8 -2.67 -2.54 5.51
C ILE A 8 -2.64 -2.57 3.98
N TYR A 9 -3.01 -3.70 3.38
CA TYR A 9 -2.86 -3.89 1.96
C TYR A 9 -3.93 -4.81 1.40
N ILE A 10 -4.00 -4.90 0.07
CA ILE A 10 -4.74 -5.97 -0.59
C ILE A 10 -3.83 -6.73 -1.55
N SER A 11 -3.93 -8.05 -1.55
CA SER A 11 -3.22 -8.93 -2.48
C SER A 11 -4.14 -10.04 -2.96
N LEU A 12 -4.43 -10.04 -4.26
CA LEU A 12 -5.32 -11.03 -4.89
C LEU A 12 -4.56 -12.29 -5.33
N SER A 13 -3.41 -12.12 -5.99
CA SER A 13 -2.59 -13.17 -6.62
C SER A 13 -1.24 -13.43 -5.93
N GLY A 14 -0.91 -12.70 -4.86
CA GLY A 14 0.28 -12.95 -4.04
C GLY A 14 1.48 -12.03 -4.27
N ASN A 15 1.56 -11.30 -5.39
CA ASN A 15 2.69 -10.40 -5.66
C ASN A 15 2.89 -9.34 -4.55
N THR A 16 1.82 -8.63 -4.19
CA THR A 16 1.86 -7.62 -3.12
C THR A 16 2.13 -8.24 -1.75
N ASP A 17 1.58 -9.43 -1.49
CA ASP A 17 1.83 -10.19 -0.24
C ASP A 17 3.31 -10.55 -0.07
N ILE A 18 3.96 -11.03 -1.14
CA ILE A 18 5.40 -11.32 -1.15
C ILE A 18 6.21 -10.04 -0.86
N PHE A 19 5.84 -8.92 -1.50
CA PHE A 19 6.52 -7.65 -1.28
C PHE A 19 6.37 -7.17 0.17
N VAL A 20 5.15 -7.17 0.69
CA VAL A 20 4.83 -6.75 2.07
C VAL A 20 5.63 -7.56 3.08
N LYS A 21 5.68 -8.89 2.94
CA LYS A 21 6.44 -9.76 3.83
C LYS A 21 7.94 -9.47 3.81
N ARG A 22 8.52 -9.26 2.61
CA ARG A 22 9.94 -8.91 2.46
C ARG A 22 10.26 -7.54 3.05
N LEU A 23 9.38 -6.55 2.84
CA LEU A 23 9.54 -5.21 3.38
C LEU A 23 9.46 -5.22 4.91
N ALA A 24 8.47 -5.93 5.46
CA ALA A 24 8.28 -6.09 6.89
C ALA A 24 9.49 -6.76 7.55
N HIS A 25 9.97 -7.86 6.96
CA HIS A 25 11.19 -8.54 7.43
C HIS A 25 12.38 -7.58 7.45
N HIS A 26 12.60 -6.86 6.35
CA HIS A 26 13.72 -5.94 6.26
C HIS A 26 13.63 -4.80 7.28
N LEU A 27 12.47 -4.18 7.46
CA LEU A 27 12.23 -3.13 8.46
C LEU A 27 12.51 -3.62 9.89
N THR A 28 12.10 -4.85 10.22
CA THR A 28 12.36 -5.46 11.53
C THR A 28 13.85 -5.78 11.71
N ASP A 29 14.53 -6.33 10.70
CA ASP A 29 15.97 -6.64 10.76
C ASP A 29 16.83 -5.41 11.09
N ILE A 30 16.45 -4.25 10.54
CA ILE A 30 17.17 -2.98 10.78
C ILE A 30 16.63 -2.18 11.97
N ASN A 31 15.77 -2.79 12.79
CA ASN A 31 15.13 -2.18 13.97
C ASN A 31 14.32 -0.90 13.66
N GLN A 32 13.77 -0.78 12.46
CA GLN A 32 12.92 0.34 12.04
C GLN A 32 11.42 0.04 12.13
N ALA A 33 11.05 -1.21 12.43
CA ALA A 33 9.70 -1.61 12.81
C ALA A 33 9.73 -2.43 14.10
N SER A 34 8.63 -2.37 14.85
CA SER A 34 8.42 -3.21 16.02
C SER A 34 8.09 -4.64 15.60
N SER A 35 8.45 -5.62 16.42
CA SER A 35 8.11 -7.03 16.23
C SER A 35 6.60 -7.31 16.28
N ASP A 36 5.80 -6.37 16.81
CA ASP A 36 4.34 -6.45 16.88
C ASP A 36 3.61 -5.79 15.69
N MET A 37 4.36 -5.34 14.67
CA MET A 37 3.80 -4.81 13.42
C MET A 37 2.84 -5.83 12.78
N GLN A 38 1.64 -5.37 12.43
CA GLN A 38 0.62 -6.20 11.80
C GLN A 38 0.62 -6.00 10.29
N LEU A 39 0.50 -7.12 9.57
CA LEU A 39 0.37 -7.16 8.12
C LEU A 39 -1.05 -7.61 7.77
N VAL A 40 -1.92 -6.65 7.44
CA VAL A 40 -3.35 -6.91 7.26
C VAL A 40 -3.68 -6.93 5.76
N ASN A 41 -3.93 -8.12 5.22
CA ASN A 41 -4.50 -8.25 3.88
C ASN A 41 -6.02 -8.14 3.96
N VAL A 42 -6.57 -6.99 3.57
CA VAL A 42 -8.02 -6.70 3.68
C VAL A 42 -8.88 -7.66 2.85
N LYS A 43 -8.29 -8.41 1.90
CA LYS A 43 -8.98 -9.52 1.21
C LYS A 43 -9.64 -10.47 2.21
N PHE A 44 -8.95 -10.77 3.31
CA PHE A 44 -9.38 -11.75 4.33
C PHE A 44 -10.05 -11.11 5.57
N VAL A 45 -10.34 -9.82 5.53
CA VAL A 45 -11.09 -9.15 6.61
C VAL A 45 -12.58 -9.29 6.29
N ASP A 46 -13.30 -10.08 7.08
CA ASP A 46 -14.75 -10.29 6.88
C ASP A 46 -15.54 -9.07 7.33
N ASP A 47 -15.33 -8.63 8.57
CA ASP A 47 -15.90 -7.42 9.15
C ASP A 47 -14.83 -6.33 9.30
N PHE A 48 -15.12 -5.14 8.78
CA PHE A 48 -14.22 -4.00 8.97
C PHE A 48 -14.23 -3.54 10.42
N TYR A 49 -13.08 -3.02 10.86
CA TYR A 49 -12.86 -2.52 12.20
C TYR A 49 -12.14 -1.18 12.16
N THR A 50 -12.29 -0.39 13.22
CA THR A 50 -11.58 0.87 13.37
C THR A 50 -10.13 0.61 13.74
N VAL A 51 -9.21 1.15 12.96
CA VAL A 51 -7.77 1.08 13.23
C VAL A 51 -7.40 2.04 14.37
N THR A 52 -6.44 1.66 15.20
CA THR A 52 -6.02 2.44 16.38
C THR A 52 -4.55 2.85 16.34
N ARG A 53 -3.83 2.43 15.29
CA ARG A 53 -2.41 2.72 15.09
C ARG A 53 -2.15 3.33 13.72
N PRO A 54 -1.11 4.17 13.57
CA PRO A 54 -0.64 4.60 12.27
C PRO A 54 -0.31 3.41 11.38
N PHE A 55 -0.60 3.53 10.08
CA PHE A 55 -0.29 2.48 9.12
C PHE A 55 0.07 3.05 7.74
N ILE A 56 0.67 2.21 6.90
CA ILE A 56 0.87 2.47 5.48
C ILE A 56 -0.05 1.57 4.66
N ALA A 57 -0.68 2.16 3.63
CA ALA A 57 -1.48 1.42 2.68
C ALA A 57 -0.61 0.88 1.52
N ILE A 58 -0.82 -0.36 1.08
CA ILE A 58 -0.21 -0.89 -0.16
C ILE A 58 -1.29 -1.43 -1.11
N LEU A 59 -1.35 -0.89 -2.32
CA LEU A 59 -2.45 -1.13 -3.27
C LEU A 59 -1.93 -1.56 -4.65
N PRO A 60 -2.22 -2.79 -5.11
CA PRO A 60 -2.03 -3.17 -6.50
C PRO A 60 -3.07 -2.51 -7.40
N THR A 61 -2.68 -2.24 -8.65
CA THR A 61 -3.54 -1.64 -9.66
C THR A 61 -4.27 -2.70 -10.47
N TYR A 62 -5.61 -2.67 -10.40
CA TYR A 62 -6.50 -3.43 -11.25
C TYR A 62 -7.53 -2.48 -11.84
N LEU A 63 -7.43 -2.21 -13.14
CA LEU A 63 -8.28 -1.25 -13.85
C LEU A 63 -9.05 -1.94 -14.96
N LYS A 64 -10.30 -1.51 -15.15
CA LYS A 64 -11.13 -1.88 -16.29
C LYS A 64 -11.02 -0.82 -17.38
N GLY A 65 -10.98 -1.27 -18.63
CA GLY A 65 -11.11 -0.38 -19.80
C GLY A 65 -9.81 0.00 -20.52
N GLY A 66 -8.70 -0.71 -20.28
CA GLY A 66 -7.47 -0.56 -21.06
C GLY A 66 -7.36 -1.62 -22.16
N ASN A 67 -7.49 -1.22 -23.43
CA ASN A 67 -7.23 -2.07 -24.61
C ASN A 67 -5.84 -1.77 -25.24
N GLY A 68 -4.99 -1.02 -24.54
CA GLY A 68 -3.69 -0.56 -25.04
C GLY A 68 -3.73 0.70 -25.91
N THR A 69 -4.92 1.24 -26.20
CA THR A 69 -5.14 2.50 -26.96
C THR A 69 -5.93 3.52 -26.14
N ASP A 70 -6.96 3.06 -25.44
CA ASP A 70 -7.76 3.84 -24.48
C ASP A 70 -7.27 3.58 -23.05
N ASN A 71 -7.29 4.62 -22.22
CA ASN A 71 -6.97 4.49 -20.80
C ASN A 71 -8.26 4.22 -20.02
N GLY A 72 -8.38 3.00 -19.49
CA GLY A 72 -9.37 2.67 -18.47
C GLY A 72 -8.90 3.20 -17.11
N PHE A 73 -9.78 3.90 -16.40
CA PHE A 73 -9.48 4.54 -15.11
C PHE A 73 -10.33 4.00 -13.95
N GLU A 74 -11.23 3.06 -14.25
CA GLU A 74 -12.16 2.48 -13.28
C GLU A 74 -11.46 1.34 -12.51
N GLU A 75 -11.30 1.51 -11.20
CA GLU A 75 -10.81 0.46 -10.31
C GLU A 75 -11.77 -0.74 -10.30
N ILE A 76 -11.19 -1.95 -10.33
CA ILE A 76 -11.91 -3.20 -10.15
C ILE A 76 -11.15 -4.11 -9.17
N LEU A 77 -11.86 -5.03 -8.52
CA LEU A 77 -11.33 -6.10 -7.66
C LEU A 77 -10.62 -5.68 -6.36
N THR A 78 -10.17 -4.43 -6.25
CA THR A 78 -9.37 -3.94 -5.11
C THR A 78 -10.06 -2.88 -4.24
N ASP A 79 -11.30 -2.53 -4.57
CA ASP A 79 -12.11 -1.53 -3.87
C ASP A 79 -12.41 -1.88 -2.39
N LYS A 80 -12.24 -3.15 -2.00
CA LYS A 80 -12.28 -3.57 -0.59
C LYS A 80 -11.29 -2.77 0.28
N LEU A 81 -10.12 -2.39 -0.25
CA LEU A 81 -9.19 -1.51 0.47
C LEU A 81 -9.78 -0.09 0.62
N ARG A 82 -10.41 0.46 -0.42
CA ARG A 82 -11.12 1.75 -0.33
C ARG A 82 -12.13 1.76 0.78
N HIS A 83 -12.97 0.73 0.83
CA HIS A 83 -14.05 0.64 1.80
C HIS A 83 -13.48 0.48 3.22
N PHE A 84 -12.40 -0.30 3.39
CA PHE A 84 -11.70 -0.41 4.67
C PHE A 84 -11.11 0.94 5.13
N LEU A 85 -10.51 1.71 4.22
CA LEU A 85 -9.96 3.04 4.52
C LEU A 85 -11.07 4.05 4.89
N ALA A 86 -12.21 4.00 4.21
CA ALA A 86 -13.35 4.87 4.50
C ALA A 86 -14.11 4.47 5.79
N TYR A 87 -14.01 3.21 6.22
CA TYR A 87 -14.71 2.70 7.39
C TYR A 87 -14.29 3.48 8.65
N HIS A 88 -15.24 4.19 9.25
CA HIS A 88 -15.02 5.03 10.44
C HIS A 88 -13.77 5.93 10.35
N ASP A 89 -13.53 6.50 9.17
CA ASP A 89 -12.41 7.40 8.90
C ASP A 89 -11.02 6.79 9.17
N ASN A 90 -10.86 5.47 9.01
CA ASN A 90 -9.58 4.78 9.14
C ASN A 90 -8.44 5.46 8.35
N TYR A 91 -8.75 6.06 7.19
CA TYR A 91 -7.80 6.79 6.37
C TYR A 91 -7.06 7.91 7.11
N ARG A 92 -7.60 8.45 8.22
CA ARG A 92 -6.94 9.48 9.02
C ARG A 92 -5.67 9.01 9.73
N LEU A 93 -5.52 7.70 9.95
CA LEU A 93 -4.31 7.10 10.49
C LEU A 93 -3.36 6.57 9.40
N CYS A 94 -3.76 6.65 8.13
CA CYS A 94 -2.91 6.30 7.00
C CYS A 94 -1.81 7.35 6.81
N GLN A 95 -0.56 6.94 6.94
CA GLN A 95 0.60 7.82 6.77
C GLN A 95 0.96 8.04 5.29
N GLY A 96 0.37 7.25 4.40
CA GLY A 96 0.58 7.33 2.96
C GLY A 96 0.34 5.98 2.28
N ILE A 97 0.36 6.00 0.95
CA ILE A 97 0.08 4.83 0.11
C ILE A 97 1.25 4.49 -0.81
N ILE A 98 1.51 3.20 -0.98
CA ILE A 98 2.47 2.65 -1.94
C ILE A 98 1.70 1.90 -3.03
N GLY A 99 1.96 2.25 -4.29
CA GLY A 99 1.32 1.62 -5.43
C GLY A 99 2.10 0.41 -5.95
N SER A 100 1.39 -0.66 -6.32
CA SER A 100 1.94 -1.77 -7.10
C SER A 100 1.27 -1.84 -8.48
N GLY A 101 2.02 -2.19 -9.52
CA GLY A 101 1.48 -2.31 -10.86
C GLY A 101 2.38 -3.08 -11.81
N ASN A 102 2.11 -2.93 -13.11
CA ASN A 102 2.95 -3.46 -14.18
C ASN A 102 3.21 -2.33 -15.18
N ARG A 103 4.49 -2.05 -15.47
CA ARG A 103 4.92 -0.91 -16.28
C ARG A 103 4.48 -1.04 -17.74
N ASN A 104 4.12 -2.24 -18.19
CA ASN A 104 3.51 -2.46 -19.49
C ASN A 104 2.18 -1.70 -19.68
N PHE A 105 1.55 -1.26 -18.59
CA PHE A 105 0.33 -0.42 -18.62
C PHE A 105 0.62 1.09 -18.68
N ASN A 106 1.90 1.50 -18.79
CA ASN A 106 2.35 2.87 -19.02
C ASN A 106 1.68 3.90 -18.07
N LYS A 107 0.80 4.78 -18.58
CA LYS A 107 0.12 5.83 -17.79
C LYS A 107 -0.75 5.29 -16.66
N GLN A 108 -1.13 4.01 -16.73
CA GLN A 108 -1.93 3.33 -15.72
C GLN A 108 -1.05 2.64 -14.64
N PHE A 109 0.28 2.73 -14.73
CA PHE A 109 1.16 2.18 -13.70
C PHE A 109 0.91 2.86 -12.35
N ALA A 110 0.57 2.03 -11.34
CA ALA A 110 0.30 2.45 -9.96
C ALA A 110 -0.82 3.51 -9.83
N LEU A 111 -1.73 3.60 -10.81
CA LEU A 111 -2.66 4.71 -10.90
C LEU A 111 -3.71 4.73 -9.77
N THR A 112 -4.18 3.56 -9.32
CA THR A 112 -5.17 3.49 -8.23
C THR A 112 -4.63 4.05 -6.91
N ALA A 113 -3.33 3.92 -6.64
CA ALA A 113 -2.72 4.55 -5.48
C ALA A 113 -2.76 6.08 -5.55
N LYS A 114 -2.55 6.66 -6.74
CA LYS A 114 -2.65 8.12 -6.97
C LYS A 114 -4.08 8.61 -6.78
N GLN A 115 -5.06 7.85 -7.27
CA GLN A 115 -6.49 8.15 -7.07
C GLN A 115 -6.86 8.14 -5.58
N TYR A 116 -6.36 7.17 -4.80
CA TYR A 116 -6.64 7.11 -3.36
C TYR A 116 -5.96 8.24 -2.58
N ALA A 117 -4.72 8.58 -2.95
CA ALA A 117 -4.01 9.71 -2.36
C ALA A 117 -4.77 11.02 -2.55
N GLU A 118 -5.32 11.27 -3.74
CA GLU A 118 -6.18 12.41 -4.01
C GLU A 118 -7.49 12.35 -3.20
N GLN A 119 -8.17 11.20 -3.22
CA GLN A 119 -9.45 11.01 -2.54
C GLN A 119 -9.36 11.23 -1.02
N PHE A 120 -8.33 10.69 -0.38
CA PHE A 120 -8.21 10.65 1.08
C PHE A 120 -7.18 11.65 1.64
N SER A 121 -6.53 12.43 0.77
CA SER A 121 -5.57 13.48 1.14
C SER A 121 -4.35 13.00 1.95
N PHE A 122 -3.87 11.79 1.68
CA PHE A 122 -2.57 11.29 2.17
C PHE A 122 -1.55 11.18 1.01
N PRO A 123 -0.23 11.20 1.25
CA PRO A 123 0.75 11.19 0.17
C PRO A 123 0.88 9.82 -0.49
N VAL A 124 1.25 9.81 -1.78
CA VAL A 124 1.86 8.63 -2.41
C VAL A 124 3.33 8.59 -1.97
N LEU A 125 3.73 7.50 -1.33
CA LEU A 125 5.08 7.32 -0.79
C LEU A 125 6.04 6.78 -1.84
N ASP A 126 5.62 5.76 -2.60
CA ASP A 126 6.42 5.16 -3.67
C ASP A 126 5.55 4.24 -4.57
N GLU A 127 6.16 3.67 -5.61
CA GLU A 127 5.56 2.71 -6.52
C GLU A 127 6.54 1.59 -6.90
N PHE A 128 6.06 0.34 -7.03
CA PHE A 128 6.87 -0.81 -7.44
C PHE A 128 6.16 -1.72 -8.44
N GLU A 129 6.93 -2.53 -9.17
CA GLU A 129 6.41 -3.44 -10.19
C GLU A 129 6.24 -4.87 -9.65
N LEU A 130 5.05 -5.46 -9.89
CA LEU A 130 4.70 -6.83 -9.52
C LEU A 130 5.00 -7.13 -8.03
N ARG A 131 6.00 -7.96 -7.76
CA ARG A 131 6.42 -8.36 -6.40
C ARG A 131 7.59 -7.55 -5.84
N GLY A 132 8.03 -6.54 -6.60
CA GLY A 132 9.21 -5.73 -6.33
C GLY A 132 10.53 -6.52 -6.38
N ASN A 133 11.62 -5.80 -6.62
CA ASN A 133 12.98 -6.31 -6.55
C ASN A 133 13.64 -5.91 -5.21
N LYS A 134 14.96 -6.06 -5.07
CA LYS A 134 15.70 -5.67 -3.84
C LYS A 134 15.82 -4.15 -3.69
N TYR A 135 16.00 -3.43 -4.80
CA TYR A 135 16.12 -1.98 -4.83
C TYR A 135 14.81 -1.31 -4.43
N ASP A 136 13.67 -1.91 -4.80
CA ASP A 136 12.36 -1.45 -4.34
C ASP A 136 12.23 -1.54 -2.81
N ILE A 137 12.71 -2.64 -2.21
CA ILE A 137 12.71 -2.82 -0.75
C ILE A 137 13.58 -1.76 -0.07
N GLU A 138 14.81 -1.55 -0.55
CA GLU A 138 15.75 -0.57 0.01
C GLU A 138 15.21 0.86 -0.11
N ARG A 139 14.74 1.24 -1.31
CA ARG A 139 14.19 2.58 -1.58
C ARG A 139 12.95 2.87 -0.72
N ILE A 140 11.99 1.94 -0.69
CA ILE A 140 10.74 2.10 0.06
C ILE A 140 11.01 2.12 1.56
N THR A 141 11.96 1.32 2.03
CA THR A 141 12.39 1.35 3.44
C THR A 141 12.90 2.73 3.84
N ASN A 142 13.78 3.33 3.03
CA ASN A 142 14.27 4.69 3.28
C ASN A 142 13.14 5.72 3.29
N THR A 143 12.18 5.61 2.37
CA THR A 143 10.98 6.46 2.37
C THR A 143 10.19 6.36 3.68
N ILE A 144 9.98 5.13 4.18
CA ILE A 144 9.26 4.89 5.44
C ILE A 144 10.03 5.46 6.64
N ILE A 145 11.36 5.30 6.68
CA ILE A 145 12.20 5.83 7.75
C ILE A 145 12.13 7.36 7.78
N ASN A 146 12.23 8.02 6.62
CA ASN A 146 12.17 9.47 6.52
C ASN A 146 10.79 10.01 6.94
N LEU A 147 9.71 9.32 6.59
CA LEU A 147 8.35 9.66 7.01
C LEU A 147 8.24 9.72 8.54
N LYS A 148 8.83 8.75 9.25
CA LYS A 148 8.85 8.71 10.73
C LYS A 148 9.67 9.83 11.38
N GLN A 149 10.55 10.51 10.65
CA GLN A 149 11.36 11.62 11.17
C GLN A 149 10.68 12.99 10.99
N THR A 150 9.66 13.05 10.13
CA THR A 150 9.02 14.32 9.75
C THR A 150 7.72 14.58 10.53
N ASN A 151 7.23 13.56 11.25
CA ASN A 151 6.05 13.58 12.10
C ASN A 151 6.48 13.53 13.57
#